data_AF-A0A971SGG4-F1
#
_entry.id   AF-A0A971SGG4-F1
#
_cell.length_a   1.000
_cell.length_b   1.000
_cell.length_c   1.000
_cell.angle_alpha   90.00
_cell.angle_beta   90.00
_cell.angle_gamma   90.00
#
_symmetry.space_group_name_H-M   'P 1'
#
loop_
_entity.id
_entity.type
_entity.pdbx_description
1 polymer ?
#
loop_
_entity_poly.entity_id
_entity_poly.type
_entity_poly.pdbx_seq_one_letter_code
_entity_poly.pdbx_strand_id
1 'polypeptide(L)'
;MLNEYNYYKELPYTEKVPGKYQDWNIQFKDKDGNDQVWKISNLAQRLNNKKRLIFSPNYLSSKKALGFELMELTWHVTGEEVRQKVLNEVMTKKQADVFDVQISYSGGNPPTSLYGKIWEQDWFNINKVTAKDYLETDLFDFFIDIKTYDYRLAKLSETEQQEIRDSLDEIINKITDIYGPNTSYRIFIDQENQIRKD
;
A
#
# COMPACT_ATOMS: atom_id res chain seq x y z
N MET A 1 7.59 27.48 14.80
CA MET A 1 8.35 27.76 13.57
C MET A 1 7.77 26.89 12.47
N LEU A 2 6.94 27.48 11.58
CA LEU A 2 6.28 26.84 10.44
C LEU A 2 6.33 27.85 9.29
N ASN A 3 7.39 27.77 8.49
CA ASN A 3 7.66 28.51 7.25
C ASN A 3 8.27 27.45 6.31
N GLU A 4 7.95 27.26 5.03
CA GLU A 4 7.25 27.99 3.97
C GLU A 4 6.82 26.91 2.96
N TYR A 5 5.56 26.92 2.46
CA TYR A 5 5.16 26.13 1.30
C TYR A 5 4.59 27.07 0.24
N ASN A 6 5.26 27.16 -0.91
CA ASN A 6 4.83 27.94 -2.06
C ASN A 6 3.74 27.18 -2.85
N TYR A 7 2.53 27.73 -2.87
CA TYR A 7 1.39 27.20 -3.63
C TYR A 7 1.40 27.75 -5.06
N TYR A 8 1.41 26.87 -6.06
CA TYR A 8 1.04 27.23 -7.43
C TYR A 8 -0.41 26.82 -7.71
N LYS A 9 -1.12 27.65 -8.49
CA LYS A 9 -2.57 27.58 -8.68
C LYS A 9 -2.93 27.52 -10.17
N GLU A 10 -4.03 26.81 -10.44
CA GLU A 10 -4.93 26.85 -11.62
C GLU A 10 -4.63 25.83 -12.75
N LEU A 11 -5.59 25.23 -13.50
CA LEU A 11 -7.01 25.52 -13.84
C LEU A 11 -7.86 24.19 -14.00
N PRO A 12 -9.02 24.09 -14.74
CA PRO A 12 -10.36 23.94 -14.13
C PRO A 12 -11.22 22.77 -14.68
N TYR A 13 -12.06 22.12 -13.88
CA TYR A 13 -13.38 21.65 -14.35
C TYR A 13 -14.35 21.35 -13.20
N THR A 14 -15.62 21.46 -13.53
CA THR A 14 -16.77 21.84 -12.70
C THR A 14 -17.62 20.67 -12.20
N GLU A 15 -18.01 20.69 -10.92
CA GLU A 15 -19.42 20.70 -10.46
C GLU A 15 -19.43 21.00 -8.96
N LYS A 16 -20.21 22.00 -8.55
CA LYS A 16 -20.20 22.60 -7.20
C LYS A 16 -20.88 21.67 -6.18
N VAL A 17 -20.08 20.83 -5.52
CA VAL A 17 -20.36 20.39 -4.15
C VAL A 17 -19.87 21.50 -3.20
N PRO A 18 -20.65 21.94 -2.20
CA PRO A 18 -20.17 22.89 -1.20
C PRO A 18 -18.98 22.28 -0.43
N GLY A 19 -17.80 22.88 -0.60
CA GLY A 19 -16.52 22.36 -0.14
C GLY A 19 -15.59 22.16 -1.32
N LYS A 20 -14.69 23.11 -1.58
CA LYS A 20 -13.64 22.92 -2.59
C LYS A 20 -12.80 21.72 -2.18
N TYR A 21 -12.79 20.67 -3.00
CA TYR A 21 -11.87 19.56 -2.83
C TYR A 21 -10.45 20.12 -2.81
N GLN A 22 -9.74 19.95 -1.70
CA GLN A 22 -8.35 20.32 -1.58
C GLN A 22 -7.56 19.02 -1.60
N ASP A 23 -6.70 18.90 -2.58
CA ASP A 23 -5.74 17.82 -2.63
C ASP A 23 -4.45 18.32 -1.96
N TRP A 24 -3.86 17.49 -1.12
CA TRP A 24 -2.61 17.78 -0.43
C TRP A 24 -1.52 16.88 -0.99
N ASN A 25 -0.32 17.42 -1.20
CA ASN A 25 0.81 16.63 -1.66
C ASN A 25 1.74 16.36 -0.48
N ILE A 26 2.05 15.08 -0.22
CA ILE A 26 3.13 14.66 0.65
C ILE A 26 4.35 14.41 -0.20
N GLN A 27 5.45 15.10 0.12
CA GLN A 27 6.76 14.80 -0.44
C GLN A 27 7.53 13.92 0.53
N PHE A 28 8.13 12.85 0.03
CA PHE A 28 8.97 11.95 0.82
C PHE A 28 10.09 11.39 -0.04
N LYS A 29 11.09 10.79 0.61
CA LYS A 29 12.18 10.07 -0.04
C LYS A 29 11.84 8.58 -0.03
N ASP A 30 11.86 7.93 -1.18
CA ASP A 30 11.79 6.46 -1.21
C ASP A 30 13.06 5.83 -0.65
N LYS A 31 13.11 4.50 -0.61
CA LYS A 31 14.25 3.76 -0.04
C LYS A 31 15.54 3.95 -0.82
N ASP A 32 15.45 4.39 -2.07
CA ASP A 32 16.59 4.68 -2.93
C ASP A 32 16.99 6.17 -2.87
N GLY A 33 16.27 6.98 -2.08
CA GLY A 33 16.53 8.41 -1.93
C GLY A 33 15.97 9.29 -3.05
N ASN A 34 15.09 8.76 -3.90
CA ASN A 34 14.40 9.57 -4.91
C ASN A 34 13.23 10.34 -4.30
N ASP A 35 12.98 11.53 -4.84
CA ASP A 35 11.83 12.34 -4.43
C ASP A 35 10.53 11.76 -4.98
N GLN A 36 9.60 11.47 -4.08
CA GLN A 36 8.26 11.00 -4.39
C GLN A 36 7.21 12.01 -3.94
N VAL A 37 6.11 12.07 -4.68
CA VAL A 37 4.96 12.91 -4.35
C VAL A 37 3.70 12.06 -4.28
N TRP A 38 3.11 11.95 -3.09
CA TRP A 38 1.83 11.31 -2.88
C TRP A 38 0.72 12.33 -2.73
N LYS A 39 -0.41 12.10 -3.41
CA LYS A 39 -1.56 12.99 -3.40
C LYS A 39 -2.62 12.48 -2.42
N ILE A 40 -2.70 13.12 -1.26
CA ILE A 40 -3.80 12.97 -0.29
C ILE A 40 -5.05 13.63 -0.83
N SER A 41 -6.17 12.94 -0.73
CA SER A 41 -7.46 13.41 -1.21
C SER A 41 -8.38 13.76 -0.04
N ASN A 42 -9.48 14.47 -0.31
CA ASN A 42 -10.56 14.63 0.66
C ASN A 42 -11.37 13.32 0.85
N LEU A 43 -10.72 12.16 0.99
CA LEU A 43 -11.35 10.85 1.13
C LEU A 43 -12.33 10.81 2.30
N ALA A 44 -11.99 11.45 3.42
CA ALA A 44 -12.90 11.62 4.56
C ALA A 44 -14.26 12.18 4.12
N GLN A 45 -14.20 13.26 3.34
CA GLN A 45 -15.36 13.98 2.86
C GLN A 45 -16.10 13.19 1.79
N ARG A 46 -15.38 12.50 0.88
CA ARG A 46 -15.99 11.63 -0.15
C ARG A 46 -16.72 10.43 0.48
N LEU A 47 -16.11 9.76 1.46
CA LEU A 47 -16.71 8.63 2.17
C LEU A 47 -17.90 9.06 3.04
N ASN A 48 -17.79 10.20 3.71
CA ASN A 48 -18.90 10.74 4.51
C ASN A 48 -20.06 11.26 3.63
N ASN A 49 -19.78 11.90 2.49
CA ASN A 49 -20.81 12.43 1.58
C ASN A 49 -21.52 11.36 0.75
N LYS A 50 -20.98 10.14 0.65
CA LYS A 50 -21.69 9.00 0.02
C LYS A 50 -22.95 8.59 0.80
N LYS A 51 -23.10 8.97 2.08
CA LYS A 51 -24.35 8.79 2.83
C LYS A 51 -25.26 10.01 2.69
N ARG A 52 -26.31 9.88 1.88
CA ARG A 52 -27.32 10.91 1.54
C ARG A 52 -28.27 11.36 2.68
N LEU A 53 -28.03 11.04 3.96
CA LEU A 53 -29.00 11.32 5.04
C LEU A 53 -28.43 12.29 6.09
N ILE A 54 -29.17 13.38 6.32
CA ILE A 54 -28.82 14.57 7.14
C ILE A 54 -28.49 14.23 8.62
N PHE A 55 -28.80 13.02 9.08
CA PHE A 55 -28.55 12.55 10.45
C PHE A 55 -27.69 11.28 10.55
N SER A 56 -27.06 10.85 9.45
CA SER A 56 -26.12 9.74 9.54
C SER A 56 -24.86 10.18 10.30
N PRO A 57 -24.42 9.45 11.33
CA PRO A 57 -23.11 9.73 11.92
C PRO A 57 -22.03 9.59 10.84
N ASN A 58 -21.05 10.50 10.86
CA ASN A 58 -19.90 10.43 9.96
C ASN A 58 -19.26 9.04 10.05
N TYR A 59 -19.01 8.42 8.90
CA TYR A 59 -18.40 7.09 8.83
C TYR A 59 -16.95 7.13 9.35
N LEU A 60 -16.23 8.22 9.06
CA LEU A 60 -14.87 8.47 9.54
C LEU A 60 -14.70 9.93 9.98
N SER A 61 -13.93 10.17 11.04
CA SER A 61 -13.44 11.51 11.36
C SER A 61 -12.29 11.89 10.42
N SER A 62 -12.00 13.18 10.24
CA SER A 62 -10.89 13.64 9.40
C SER A 62 -9.56 13.01 9.79
N LYS A 63 -9.30 12.85 11.10
CA LYS A 63 -8.11 12.16 11.61
C LYS A 63 -8.05 10.70 11.15
N LYS A 64 -9.15 9.95 11.25
CA LYS A 64 -9.20 8.54 10.86
C LYS A 64 -9.05 8.35 9.35
N ALA A 65 -9.63 9.24 8.56
CA ALA A 65 -9.51 9.20 7.11
C ALA A 65 -8.08 9.55 6.64
N LEU A 66 -7.44 10.55 7.27
CA LEU A 66 -6.02 10.84 7.04
C LEU A 66 -5.15 9.64 7.44
N GLY A 67 -5.43 9.01 8.58
CA GLY A 67 -4.73 7.80 9.01
C GLY A 67 -4.85 6.66 8.00
N PHE A 68 -6.02 6.48 7.37
CA PHE A 68 -6.20 5.50 6.30
C PHE A 68 -5.36 5.84 5.05
N GLU A 69 -5.40 7.09 4.55
CA GLU A 69 -4.62 7.46 3.36
C GLU A 69 -3.10 7.37 3.60
N LEU A 70 -2.64 7.75 4.81
CA LEU A 70 -1.24 7.55 5.18
C LEU A 70 -0.88 6.08 5.26
N MET A 71 -1.79 5.23 5.71
CA MET A 71 -1.57 3.79 5.77
C MET A 71 -1.47 3.16 4.37
N GLU A 72 -2.30 3.60 3.43
CA GLU A 72 -2.18 3.19 2.02
C GLU A 72 -0.82 3.62 1.43
N LEU A 73 -0.37 4.84 1.74
CA LEU A 73 0.94 5.33 1.32
C LEU A 73 2.07 4.48 1.94
N THR A 74 2.02 4.19 3.23
CA THR A 74 3.04 3.35 3.88
C THR A 74 3.02 1.93 3.33
N TRP A 75 1.86 1.36 3.00
CA TRP A 75 1.78 0.05 2.34
C TRP A 75 2.48 0.02 0.99
N HIS A 76 2.38 1.11 0.22
CA HIS A 76 3.10 1.24 -1.04
C HIS A 76 4.63 1.26 -0.80
N VAL A 77 5.10 2.05 0.16
CA VAL A 77 6.53 2.13 0.50
C VAL A 77 7.09 0.82 1.06
N THR A 78 6.33 0.13 1.90
CA THR A 78 6.72 -1.19 2.42
C THR A 78 6.59 -2.27 1.35
N GLY A 79 5.66 -2.13 0.41
CA GLY A 79 5.53 -3.02 -0.74
C GLY A 79 6.74 -2.94 -1.67
N GLU A 80 7.23 -1.72 -1.92
CA GLU A 80 8.46 -1.53 -2.69
C GLU A 80 9.69 -2.10 -1.96
N GLU A 81 9.74 -1.98 -0.63
CA GLU A 81 10.77 -2.68 0.15
C GLU A 81 10.74 -4.20 -0.09
N VAL A 82 9.56 -4.82 -0.04
CA VAL A 82 9.41 -6.25 -0.30
C VAL A 82 9.83 -6.58 -1.72
N ARG A 83 9.43 -5.78 -2.72
CA ARG A 83 9.89 -5.96 -4.11
C ARG A 83 11.41 -5.96 -4.21
N GLN A 84 12.07 -4.97 -3.60
CA GLN A 84 13.52 -4.83 -3.65
C GLN A 84 14.23 -5.98 -2.96
N LYS A 85 13.78 -6.38 -1.77
CA LYS A 85 14.47 -7.41 -0.96
C LYS A 85 14.11 -8.84 -1.34
N VAL A 86 12.94 -9.05 -1.94
CA VAL A 86 12.42 -10.38 -2.29
C VAL A 86 12.46 -10.58 -3.80
N LEU A 87 11.66 -9.82 -4.57
CA LEU A 87 11.47 -10.11 -5.99
C LEU A 87 12.72 -9.80 -6.81
N ASN A 88 13.36 -8.65 -6.61
CA ASN A 88 14.54 -8.26 -7.39
C ASN A 88 15.77 -9.14 -7.12
N GLU A 89 15.77 -9.91 -6.03
CA GLU A 89 16.80 -10.90 -5.71
C GLU A 89 16.56 -12.26 -6.38
N VAL A 90 15.33 -12.52 -6.83
CA VAL A 90 14.91 -13.81 -7.40
C VAL A 90 14.73 -13.71 -8.92
N MET A 91 14.33 -12.55 -9.44
CA MET A 91 14.03 -12.37 -10.85
C MET A 91 14.52 -11.01 -11.35
N THR A 92 14.55 -10.84 -12.68
CA THR A 92 14.94 -9.56 -13.27
C THR A 92 13.96 -8.46 -12.89
N LYS A 93 14.42 -7.19 -12.89
CA LYS A 93 13.53 -6.04 -12.65
C LYS A 93 12.30 -6.04 -13.57
N LYS A 94 12.47 -6.43 -14.85
CA LYS A 94 11.37 -6.50 -15.82
C LYS A 94 10.29 -7.51 -15.37
N GLN A 95 10.71 -8.66 -14.86
CA GLN A 95 9.80 -9.67 -14.31
C GLN A 95 9.17 -9.18 -13.00
N ALA A 96 9.97 -8.64 -12.08
CA ALA A 96 9.48 -8.11 -10.81
C ALA A 96 8.43 -7.00 -11.02
N ASP A 97 8.62 -6.10 -11.99
CA ASP A 97 7.72 -4.99 -12.29
C ASP A 97 6.29 -5.42 -12.70
N VAL A 98 6.06 -6.69 -13.08
CA VAL A 98 4.70 -7.18 -13.36
C VAL A 98 3.86 -7.37 -12.09
N PHE A 99 4.52 -7.54 -10.94
CA PHE A 99 3.87 -7.74 -9.66
C PHE A 99 3.42 -6.42 -9.03
N ASP A 100 2.21 -6.43 -8.49
CA ASP A 100 1.76 -5.51 -7.46
C ASP A 100 2.16 -6.10 -6.09
N VAL A 101 2.87 -5.33 -5.28
CA VAL A 101 3.42 -5.77 -3.99
C VAL A 101 3.03 -4.74 -2.95
N GLN A 102 2.38 -5.18 -1.88
CA GLN A 102 1.94 -4.32 -0.79
C GLN A 102 1.75 -5.10 0.50
N ILE A 103 1.64 -4.39 1.61
CA ILE A 103 1.05 -4.96 2.82
C ILE A 103 -0.47 -4.93 2.67
N SER A 104 -1.12 -6.01 3.07
CA SER A 104 -2.57 -6.12 3.12
C SER A 104 -3.00 -6.72 4.47
N TYR A 105 -4.28 -7.00 4.62
CA TYR A 105 -4.87 -7.45 5.87
C TYR A 105 -5.99 -8.48 5.68
N SER A 106 -6.11 -9.39 6.64
CA SER A 106 -7.13 -10.45 6.64
C SER A 106 -8.41 -10.02 7.37
N GLY A 107 -9.52 -10.74 7.15
CA GLY A 107 -10.75 -10.57 7.94
C GLY A 107 -11.70 -9.46 7.49
N GLY A 108 -11.49 -8.87 6.30
CA GLY A 108 -12.31 -7.77 5.78
C GLY A 108 -11.86 -6.40 6.28
N ASN A 109 -12.64 -5.36 6.02
CA ASN A 109 -12.21 -3.99 6.35
C ASN A 109 -11.91 -3.84 7.85
N PRO A 110 -10.74 -3.29 8.22
CA PRO A 110 -10.40 -3.13 9.62
C PRO A 110 -11.37 -2.19 10.34
N PRO A 111 -11.54 -2.36 11.66
CA PRO A 111 -12.37 -1.46 12.43
C PRO A 111 -11.79 -0.04 12.37
N THR A 112 -12.65 0.97 12.30
CA THR A 112 -12.21 2.37 12.17
C THR A 112 -11.35 2.88 13.34
N SER A 113 -11.32 2.16 14.46
CA SER A 113 -10.43 2.42 15.59
C SER A 113 -8.97 2.08 15.30
N LEU A 114 -8.69 1.15 14.37
CA LEU A 114 -7.35 0.74 13.99
C LEU A 114 -6.50 1.94 13.55
N TYR A 115 -7.05 2.81 12.71
CA TYR A 115 -6.35 3.99 12.20
C TYR A 115 -5.88 4.94 13.31
N GLY A 116 -6.62 5.01 14.43
CA GLY A 116 -6.20 5.77 15.59
C GLY A 116 -5.01 5.13 16.32
N LYS A 117 -5.01 3.80 16.44
CA LYS A 117 -3.94 3.05 17.10
C LYS A 117 -2.64 3.03 16.28
N ILE A 118 -2.76 2.84 14.96
CA ILE A 118 -1.62 2.91 14.04
C ILE A 118 -0.98 4.30 14.08
N TRP A 119 -1.79 5.36 14.11
CA TRP A 119 -1.30 6.73 14.23
C TRP A 119 -0.43 6.97 15.48
N GLU A 120 -0.68 6.21 16.55
CA GLU A 120 0.05 6.32 17.82
C GLU A 120 1.37 5.51 17.82
N GLN A 121 1.66 4.75 16.76
CA GLN A 121 2.88 3.96 16.66
C GLN A 121 4.06 4.79 16.16
N ASP A 122 5.21 4.68 16.85
CA ASP A 122 6.43 5.39 16.46
C ASP A 122 6.97 4.95 15.09
N TRP A 123 6.71 3.70 14.71
CA TRP A 123 7.10 3.13 13.42
C TRP A 123 6.23 3.61 12.26
N PHE A 124 5.03 4.16 12.54
CA PHE A 124 4.11 4.66 11.52
C PHE A 124 4.56 6.03 11.00
N ASN A 125 5.72 6.03 10.35
CA ASN A 125 6.38 7.19 9.78
C ASN A 125 6.96 6.79 8.42
N ILE A 126 6.63 7.55 7.37
CA ILE A 126 6.98 7.18 5.99
C ILE A 126 8.48 7.00 5.76
N ASN A 127 9.34 7.67 6.53
CA ASN A 127 10.80 7.60 6.41
C ASN A 127 11.41 6.44 7.22
N LYS A 128 10.63 5.75 8.05
CA LYS A 128 11.12 4.70 8.96
C LYS A 128 10.41 3.37 8.76
N VAL A 129 9.15 3.40 8.34
CA VAL A 129 8.28 2.23 8.26
C VAL A 129 8.89 1.15 7.36
N THR A 130 8.80 -0.07 7.85
CA THR A 130 9.21 -1.28 7.14
C THR A 130 8.05 -2.25 7.05
N ALA A 131 8.15 -3.21 6.11
CA ALA A 131 7.19 -4.31 6.04
C ALA A 131 7.13 -5.08 7.37
N LYS A 132 8.27 -5.23 8.06
CA LYS A 132 8.36 -5.95 9.33
C LYS A 132 7.53 -5.30 10.44
N ASP A 133 7.45 -3.97 10.49
CA ASP A 133 6.64 -3.26 11.48
C ASP A 133 5.15 -3.63 11.38
N TYR A 134 4.64 -3.82 10.15
CA TYR A 134 3.29 -4.32 9.93
C TYR A 134 3.13 -5.79 10.27
N LEU A 135 4.13 -6.62 9.96
CA LEU A 135 4.01 -8.08 10.13
C LEU A 135 4.19 -8.52 11.58
N GLU A 136 4.81 -7.70 12.43
CA GLU A 136 5.04 -8.02 13.84
C GLU A 136 4.08 -7.31 14.81
N THR A 137 3.25 -6.38 14.33
CA THR A 137 2.32 -5.65 15.20
C THR A 137 1.15 -6.53 15.64
N ASP A 138 0.69 -6.33 16.87
CA ASP A 138 -0.52 -6.95 17.44
C ASP A 138 -1.81 -6.16 17.11
N LEU A 139 -1.69 -5.08 16.34
CA LEU A 139 -2.82 -4.19 16.06
C LEU A 139 -3.84 -4.80 15.08
N PHE A 140 -3.38 -5.60 14.12
CA PHE A 140 -4.22 -6.27 13.14
C PHE A 140 -3.44 -7.37 12.40
N ASP A 141 -4.17 -8.31 11.79
CA ASP A 141 -3.57 -9.42 11.03
C ASP A 141 -3.14 -8.96 9.63
N PHE A 142 -1.96 -8.34 9.57
CA PHE A 142 -1.33 -7.90 8.33
C PHE A 142 -0.53 -9.03 7.67
N PHE A 143 -0.45 -8.99 6.34
CA PHE A 143 0.30 -9.95 5.55
C PHE A 143 0.92 -9.32 4.30
N ILE A 144 1.92 -9.97 3.72
CA ILE A 144 2.52 -9.57 2.44
C ILE A 144 1.63 -10.03 1.28
N ASP A 145 1.15 -9.12 0.44
CA ASP A 145 0.37 -9.42 -0.76
C ASP A 145 1.22 -9.18 -2.02
N ILE A 146 1.55 -10.25 -2.72
CA ILE A 146 2.26 -10.24 -4.00
C ILE A 146 1.32 -10.80 -5.06
N LYS A 147 0.93 -10.00 -6.05
CA LYS A 147 0.02 -10.48 -7.09
C LYS A 147 0.37 -9.92 -8.46
N THR A 148 0.14 -10.71 -9.50
CA THR A 148 0.16 -10.20 -10.88
C THR A 148 -1.25 -9.97 -11.39
N TYR A 149 -1.34 -9.35 -12.55
CA TYR A 149 -2.55 -9.36 -13.37
C TYR A 149 -2.20 -9.92 -14.75
N ASP A 150 -3.11 -10.69 -15.34
CA ASP A 150 -2.92 -11.36 -16.64
C ASP A 150 -2.37 -10.40 -17.72
N TYR A 151 -2.90 -9.18 -17.77
CA TYR A 151 -2.47 -8.17 -18.75
C TYR A 151 -1.04 -7.66 -18.55
N ARG A 152 -0.45 -7.82 -17.36
CA ARG A 152 0.96 -7.49 -17.09
C ARG A 152 1.87 -8.66 -17.45
N LEU A 153 1.48 -9.88 -17.09
CA LEU A 153 2.20 -11.10 -17.48
C LEU A 153 2.24 -11.27 -19.00
N ALA A 154 1.15 -10.98 -19.70
CA ALA A 154 1.05 -11.07 -21.15
C ALA A 154 2.03 -10.14 -21.92
N LYS A 155 2.71 -9.20 -21.24
CA LYS A 155 3.75 -8.36 -21.84
C LYS A 155 5.12 -9.03 -21.86
N LEU A 156 5.27 -10.16 -21.16
CA LEU A 156 6.48 -10.96 -21.12
C LEU A 156 6.41 -12.09 -22.14
N SER A 157 7.57 -12.56 -22.58
CA SER A 157 7.68 -13.77 -23.38
C SER A 157 7.22 -15.01 -22.61
N GLU A 158 6.86 -16.09 -23.31
CA GLU A 158 6.44 -17.35 -22.67
C GLU A 158 7.53 -17.91 -21.75
N THR A 159 8.81 -17.79 -22.13
CA THR A 159 9.94 -18.17 -21.29
C THR A 159 9.99 -17.34 -20.00
N GLU A 160 9.89 -16.01 -20.10
CA GLU A 160 9.89 -15.13 -18.91
C GLU A 160 8.68 -15.41 -17.99
N GLN A 161 7.51 -15.74 -18.56
CA GLN A 161 6.34 -16.13 -17.79
C GLN A 161 6.57 -17.46 -17.07
N GLN A 162 7.19 -18.43 -17.72
CA GLN A 162 7.50 -19.72 -17.10
C GLN A 162 8.52 -19.56 -15.98
N GLU A 163 9.59 -18.78 -16.18
CA GLU A 163 10.57 -18.46 -15.14
C GLU A 163 9.91 -17.83 -13.90
N ILE A 164 8.93 -16.94 -14.08
CA ILE A 164 8.16 -16.38 -12.97
C ILE A 164 7.40 -17.47 -12.21
N ARG A 165 6.72 -18.40 -12.90
CA ARG A 165 6.00 -19.50 -12.25
C ARG A 165 6.95 -20.41 -11.47
N ASP A 166 8.08 -20.75 -12.07
CA ASP A 166 9.10 -21.61 -11.47
C ASP A 166 9.79 -20.95 -10.26
N SER A 167 9.74 -19.63 -10.15
CA SER A 167 10.33 -18.87 -9.04
C SER A 167 9.53 -18.89 -7.72
N LEU A 168 8.34 -19.47 -7.70
CA LEU A 168 7.41 -19.38 -6.55
C LEU A 168 8.05 -19.84 -5.23
N ASP A 169 8.72 -20.98 -5.23
CA ASP A 169 9.37 -21.52 -4.03
C ASP A 169 10.52 -20.63 -3.55
N GLU A 170 11.26 -20.02 -4.49
CA GLU A 170 12.35 -19.12 -4.14
C GLU A 170 11.84 -17.80 -3.51
N ILE A 171 10.72 -17.27 -4.02
CA ILE A 171 10.03 -16.12 -3.40
C ILE A 171 9.61 -16.46 -1.96
N ILE A 172 9.03 -17.64 -1.73
CA ILE A 172 8.60 -18.09 -0.39
C ILE A 172 9.80 -18.20 0.56
N ASN A 173 10.90 -18.79 0.09
CA ASN A 173 12.13 -18.92 0.89
C ASN A 173 12.69 -17.53 1.26
N LYS A 174 12.76 -16.60 0.31
CA LYS A 174 13.21 -15.23 0.58
C LYS A 174 12.32 -14.50 1.58
N ILE A 175 10.99 -14.61 1.47
CA ILE A 175 10.07 -14.05 2.47
C ILE A 175 10.37 -14.63 3.85
N THR A 176 10.53 -15.94 3.93
CA THR A 176 10.80 -16.66 5.19
C THR A 176 12.13 -16.25 5.81
N ASP A 177 13.18 -16.11 5.00
CA ASP A 177 14.52 -15.71 5.45
C ASP A 177 14.54 -14.28 5.98
N ILE A 178 13.81 -13.36 5.34
CA ILE A 178 13.84 -11.93 5.66
C ILE A 178 12.88 -11.57 6.80
N TYR A 179 11.66 -12.10 6.76
CA TYR A 179 10.57 -11.70 7.66
C TYR A 179 10.24 -12.76 8.72
N GLY A 180 10.73 -13.98 8.54
CA GLY A 180 10.64 -15.06 9.52
C GLY A 180 9.67 -16.19 9.13
N PRO A 181 9.79 -17.35 9.79
CA PRO A 181 9.02 -18.55 9.46
C PRO A 181 7.53 -18.44 9.79
N ASN A 182 7.10 -17.44 10.54
CA ASN A 182 5.69 -17.22 10.89
C ASN A 182 5.04 -16.10 10.08
N THR A 183 5.73 -15.52 9.09
CA THR A 183 5.16 -14.45 8.26
C THR A 183 4.02 -14.96 7.41
N SER A 184 2.87 -14.29 7.51
CA SER A 184 1.71 -14.49 6.64
C SER A 184 1.91 -13.80 5.30
N TYR A 185 1.50 -14.45 4.22
CA TYR A 185 1.58 -13.92 2.87
C TYR A 185 0.55 -14.51 1.93
N ARG A 186 0.27 -13.78 0.84
CA ARG A 186 -0.45 -14.26 -0.33
C ARG A 186 0.39 -13.97 -1.57
N ILE A 187 0.63 -15.00 -2.37
CA ILE A 187 1.28 -14.87 -3.67
C ILE A 187 0.30 -15.37 -4.72
N PHE A 188 -0.01 -14.53 -5.71
CA PHE A 188 -0.88 -14.86 -6.84
C PHE A 188 -0.17 -14.53 -8.15
N ILE A 189 0.35 -15.55 -8.84
CA ILE A 189 0.92 -15.38 -10.18
C ILE A 189 -0.18 -15.53 -11.22
N ASP A 190 -0.89 -16.67 -11.19
CA ASP A 190 -2.05 -16.99 -12.01
C ASP A 190 -2.95 -17.99 -11.28
N GLN A 191 -3.95 -18.56 -11.98
CA GLN A 191 -4.92 -19.49 -11.37
C GLN A 191 -4.28 -20.77 -10.85
N GLU A 192 -3.22 -21.25 -11.49
CA GLU A 192 -2.53 -22.50 -11.15
C GLU A 192 -1.37 -22.25 -10.17
N ASN A 193 -0.82 -21.04 -10.16
CA ASN A 193 0.36 -20.65 -9.39
C ASN A 193 -0.03 -19.60 -8.33
N GLN A 194 -0.74 -20.05 -7.31
CA GLN A 194 -1.15 -19.22 -6.18
C GLN A 194 -0.96 -19.95 -4.85
N ILE A 195 -0.54 -19.22 -3.82
CA ILE A 195 -0.37 -19.73 -2.47
C ILE A 195 -0.79 -18.69 -1.44
N ARG A 196 -1.33 -19.18 -0.32
CA ARG A 196 -1.66 -18.38 0.85
C ARG A 196 -1.12 -19.09 2.09
N LYS A 197 -0.48 -18.31 2.95
CA LYS A 197 -0.10 -18.70 4.30
C LYS A 197 -0.68 -17.67 5.26
N ASP A 198 -1.49 -18.16 6.19
CA ASP A 198 -2.08 -17.37 7.28
C ASP A 198 -1.18 -17.41 8.51
#